data_AF-A0A0C9YUY4-F1
#
_entry.id   AF-A0A0C9YUY4-F1
#
_cell.length_a   1.000
_cell.length_b   1.000
_cell.length_c   1.000
_cell.angle_alpha   90.00
_cell.angle_beta   90.00
_cell.angle_gamma   90.00
#
_symmetry.space_group_name_H-M   'P 1'
#
loop_
_entity.id
_entity.type
_entity.pdbx_description
1 polymer ?
#
loop_
_entity_poly.entity_id
_entity_poly.type
_entity_poly.pdbx_seq_one_letter_code
_entity_poly.pdbx_strand_id
1 'polypeptide(L)'
;QDCIFSSDIYLLFTTADGLGLVCWDGMVGHSGKNSCRVYCPTLGRCKFHRTHYYPVLLRPCSNCAPGSDHPDINVFELPLGGSGDYADNLLQLVSAPSQ
;
A
#
# COMPACT_ATOMS: atom_id res chain seq x y z
N GLN A 1 8.84 15.42 -26.80
CA GLN A 1 9.99 15.99 -26.06
C GLN A 1 9.96 15.33 -24.70
N ASP A 2 10.84 14.36 -24.49
CA ASP A 2 10.84 13.52 -23.29
C ASP A 2 11.54 14.25 -22.14
N CYS A 3 10.80 14.51 -21.07
CA CYS A 3 11.36 15.05 -19.83
C CYS A 3 11.72 13.89 -18.91
N ILE A 4 13.03 13.70 -18.66
CA ILE A 4 13.51 12.73 -17.68
C ILE A 4 13.45 13.41 -16.30
N PHE A 5 12.48 13.02 -15.48
CA PHE A 5 12.40 13.48 -14.10
C PHE A 5 13.29 12.58 -13.23
N SER A 6 14.38 13.13 -12.70
CA SER A 6 15.25 12.47 -11.74
C SER A 6 15.08 13.13 -10.38
N SER A 7 14.68 12.35 -9.37
CA SER A 7 14.50 12.82 -8.00
C SER A 7 15.30 11.95 -7.04
N ASP A 8 16.36 12.53 -6.46
CA ASP A 8 17.18 11.90 -5.43
C ASP A 8 16.64 12.31 -4.04
N ILE A 9 15.67 11.55 -3.54
CA ILE A 9 15.02 11.83 -2.27
C ILE A 9 15.85 11.23 -1.13
N TYR A 10 16.38 12.10 -0.27
CA TYR A 10 17.09 11.71 0.96
C TYR A 10 16.22 12.03 2.19
N LEU A 11 15.77 11.00 2.89
CA LEU A 11 14.97 11.10 4.11
C LEU A 11 15.86 10.76 5.31
N LEU A 12 16.22 11.77 6.11
CA LEU A 12 17.00 11.62 7.34
C LEU A 12 16.11 11.96 8.53
N PHE A 13 16.00 11.02 9.49
CA PHE A 13 15.22 11.19 10.73
C PHE A 13 13.73 11.53 10.51
N THR A 14 13.01 10.70 9.76
CA THR A 14 11.53 10.80 9.67
C THR A 14 10.89 10.37 10.99
N THR A 15 11.01 11.21 12.00
CA THR A 15 10.27 11.07 13.26
C THR A 15 8.96 11.83 13.09
N ALA A 16 7.86 11.11 12.99
CA ALA A 16 6.53 11.68 13.05
C ALA A 16 5.83 11.13 14.30
N ASP A 17 4.98 11.95 14.94
CA ASP A 17 4.04 11.44 15.94
C ASP A 17 3.05 10.46 15.27
N GLY A 18 2.29 9.68 16.04
CA GLY A 18 1.41 8.65 15.45
C GLY A 18 0.44 9.20 14.39
N LEU A 19 0.05 10.48 14.52
CA LEU A 19 -0.82 11.20 13.59
C LEU A 19 -0.08 11.67 12.33
N GLY A 20 1.15 12.15 12.47
CA GLY A 20 2.02 12.48 11.34
C GLY A 20 2.48 11.23 10.60
N LEU A 21 2.73 10.12 11.30
CA LEU A 21 3.18 8.86 10.70
C LEU A 21 2.13 8.32 9.72
N VAL A 22 0.84 8.47 10.03
CA VAL A 22 -0.28 8.18 9.13
C VAL A 22 -0.17 8.90 7.77
N CYS A 23 0.25 10.17 7.78
CA CYS A 23 0.46 10.95 6.56
C CYS A 23 1.69 10.47 5.77
N TRP A 24 2.68 9.92 6.47
CA TRP A 24 3.93 9.42 5.89
C TRP A 24 3.85 7.96 5.41
N ASP A 25 3.18 7.08 6.14
CA ASP A 25 3.08 5.63 5.87
C ASP A 25 1.79 5.26 5.12
N GLY A 26 0.92 6.24 4.86
CA GLY A 26 -0.34 6.06 4.17
C GLY A 26 -1.36 5.26 4.98
N MET A 27 -1.26 5.24 6.31
CA MET A 27 -2.08 4.46 7.24
C MET A 27 -1.91 2.94 7.09
N VAL A 28 -0.76 2.48 6.57
CA VAL A 28 -0.50 1.06 6.36
C VAL A 28 0.57 0.59 7.33
N GLY A 29 0.20 -0.39 8.17
CA GLY A 29 1.17 -1.04 9.05
C GLY A 29 2.27 -1.75 8.23
N HIS A 30 3.47 -1.87 8.82
CA HIS A 30 4.66 -2.44 8.18
C HIS A 30 4.46 -3.83 7.53
N SER A 31 3.50 -4.63 8.02
CA SER A 31 3.13 -5.95 7.47
C SER A 31 1.68 -6.01 6.99
N GLY A 32 1.12 -4.84 6.64
CA GLY A 32 -0.25 -4.68 6.19
C GLY A 32 -0.46 -5.19 4.76
N LYS A 33 -1.73 -5.46 4.44
CA LYS A 33 -2.16 -5.98 3.14
C LYS A 33 -1.91 -5.00 1.99
N ASN A 34 -2.00 -3.70 2.23
CA ASN A 34 -1.87 -2.69 1.19
C ASN A 34 -0.39 -2.35 0.98
N SER A 35 0.02 -1.98 -0.23
CA SER A 35 1.44 -1.68 -0.52
C SER A 35 1.91 -0.34 0.07
N CYS A 36 1.22 0.76 -0.25
CA CYS A 36 1.76 2.11 -0.02
C CYS A 36 0.84 3.05 0.76
N ARG A 37 -0.47 2.78 0.77
CA ARG A 37 -1.48 3.51 1.54
C ARG A 37 -2.76 2.70 1.67
N VAL A 38 -3.64 3.08 2.59
CA VAL A 38 -5.00 2.54 2.66
C VAL A 38 -5.72 2.82 1.34
N TYR A 39 -6.42 1.81 0.83
CA TYR A 39 -7.02 1.80 -0.52
C TYR A 39 -6.05 1.76 -1.69
N CYS A 40 -4.75 1.48 -1.46
CA CYS A 40 -3.87 1.17 -2.57
C CYS A 40 -4.37 -0.09 -3.31
N PRO A 41 -4.60 -0.02 -4.63
CA PRO A 41 -5.04 -1.18 -5.43
C PRO A 41 -3.94 -2.25 -5.56
N THR A 42 -2.68 -1.88 -5.29
CA THR A 42 -1.56 -2.83 -5.27
C THR A 42 -1.54 -3.54 -3.91
N LEU A 43 -2.07 -4.76 -3.88
CA LEU A 43 -2.11 -5.59 -2.68
C LEU A 43 -0.82 -6.40 -2.54
N GLY A 44 -0.32 -6.49 -1.31
CA GLY A 44 0.71 -7.43 -0.92
C GLY A 44 0.16 -8.84 -0.75
N ARG A 45 1.06 -9.80 -0.55
CA ARG A 45 0.73 -11.22 -0.45
C ARG A 45 1.12 -11.79 0.90
N CYS A 46 0.21 -12.56 1.50
CA CYS A 46 0.45 -13.29 2.72
C CYS A 46 0.90 -14.73 2.41
N LYS A 47 1.88 -15.21 3.17
CA LYS A 47 2.30 -16.61 3.12
C LYS A 47 1.27 -17.49 3.85
N PHE A 48 1.01 -18.69 3.35
CA PHE A 48 0.12 -19.66 3.99
C PHE A 48 0.49 -19.87 5.47
N HIS A 49 -0.50 -19.85 6.36
CA HIS A 49 -0.36 -19.91 7.82
C HIS A 49 0.50 -18.81 8.47
N ARG A 50 0.65 -17.65 7.82
CA ARG A 50 1.28 -16.46 8.41
C ARG A 50 0.27 -15.32 8.49
N THR A 51 0.63 -14.31 9.27
CA THR A 51 -0.15 -13.07 9.45
C THR A 51 0.45 -11.88 8.69
N HIS A 52 1.70 -12.02 8.24
CA HIS A 52 2.45 -10.94 7.60
C HIS A 52 2.25 -10.95 6.08
N TYR A 53 1.91 -9.78 5.54
CA TYR A 53 1.93 -9.52 4.12
C TYR A 53 3.31 -9.02 3.69
N TYR A 54 3.72 -9.45 2.49
CA TYR A 54 4.96 -9.06 1.84
C TYR A 54 4.64 -8.31 0.54
N PRO A 55 5.46 -7.34 0.13
CA PRO A 55 5.28 -6.58 -1.11
C PRO A 55 5.73 -7.39 -2.33
N VAL A 56 5.13 -8.59 -2.53
CA VAL A 56 5.44 -9.48 -3.65
C VAL A 56 4.36 -9.36 -4.71
N LEU A 57 4.76 -8.92 -5.90
CA LEU A 57 3.84 -8.68 -7.01
C LEU A 57 3.50 -9.96 -7.78
N LEU A 58 4.45 -10.89 -7.83
CA LEU A 58 4.28 -12.19 -8.47
C LEU A 58 3.54 -13.17 -7.56
N ARG A 59 2.61 -13.92 -8.13
CA ARG A 59 1.85 -14.96 -7.46
C ARG A 59 2.74 -16.17 -7.21
N PRO A 60 2.86 -16.65 -5.97
CA PRO A 60 3.56 -17.89 -5.68
C PRO A 60 2.97 -19.06 -6.46
N CYS A 61 3.81 -19.96 -6.96
CA CYS A 61 3.36 -21.12 -7.73
C CYS A 61 2.52 -22.13 -6.92
N SER A 62 2.52 -22.06 -5.58
CA SER A 62 1.74 -22.97 -4.73
C SER A 62 1.24 -22.30 -3.45
N ASN A 63 0.18 -22.88 -2.88
CA ASN A 63 -0.42 -22.57 -1.57
C ASN A 63 -0.51 -21.07 -1.25
N CYS A 64 -1.30 -20.33 -2.03
CA CYS A 64 -1.65 -18.95 -1.68
C CYS A 64 -2.55 -18.94 -0.44
N ALA A 65 -2.29 -18.03 0.50
CA ALA A 65 -3.24 -17.76 1.57
C ALA A 65 -4.54 -17.18 0.97
N PRO A 66 -5.71 -17.42 1.59
CA PRO A 66 -6.97 -16.79 1.17
C PRO A 66 -6.80 -15.26 1.05
N GLY A 67 -7.20 -14.69 -0.09
CA GLY A 67 -7.04 -13.26 -0.37
C GLY A 67 -5.65 -12.83 -0.83
N SER A 68 -4.72 -13.76 -1.06
CA SER A 68 -3.38 -13.55 -1.66
C SER A 68 -3.18 -14.30 -2.97
N ASP A 69 -4.26 -14.78 -3.58
CA ASP A 69 -4.33 -15.58 -4.81
C ASP A 69 -4.57 -14.75 -6.09
N HIS A 70 -4.61 -13.42 -5.96
CA HIS A 70 -4.77 -12.49 -7.08
C HIS A 70 -3.69 -12.65 -8.17
N PRO A 71 -3.96 -12.30 -9.43
CA PRO A 71 -2.99 -12.37 -10.52
C PRO A 71 -1.70 -11.59 -10.26
N ASP A 72 -0.68 -11.85 -11.07
CA ASP A 72 0.56 -11.08 -11.08
C ASP A 72 0.26 -9.60 -11.35
N ILE A 73 0.94 -8.72 -10.63
CA ILE A 73 0.85 -7.29 -10.84
C ILE A 73 2.05 -6.89 -11.70
N ASN A 74 1.77 -6.39 -12.91
CA ASN A 74 2.78 -5.86 -13.81
C ASN A 74 3.28 -4.50 -13.29
N VAL A 75 4.57 -4.41 -12.96
CA VAL A 75 5.21 -3.17 -12.45
C VAL A 75 5.10 -2.02 -13.47
N PHE A 76 5.05 -2.33 -14.75
CA PHE A 76 4.95 -1.33 -15.82
C PHE A 76 3.51 -0.84 -16.05
N GLU A 77 2.52 -1.53 -15.48
CA GLU A 77 1.10 -1.22 -15.60
C GLU A 77 0.47 -1.13 -14.20
N LEU A 78 1.21 -0.54 -13.26
CA LEU A 78 0.67 -0.33 -11.93
C LEU A 78 -0.57 0.55 -12.04
N PRO A 79 -1.69 0.15 -11.40
CA PRO A 79 -2.84 1.01 -11.32
C PRO A 79 -2.40 2.34 -10.72
N LEU A 80 -2.83 3.45 -11.36
CA LEU A 80 -2.66 4.78 -10.79
C LEU A 80 -3.05 4.72 -9.32
N GLY A 81 -2.16 5.17 -8.43
CA GLY A 81 -2.38 5.13 -6.99
C GLY A 81 -3.71 5.81 -6.72
N GLY A 82 -4.75 4.99 -6.50
CA GLY A 82 -6.13 5.35 -6.81
C GLY A 82 -6.56 6.57 -6.01
N SER A 83 -6.37 7.75 -6.58
CA SER A 83 -6.70 9.01 -5.92
C SER A 83 -8.15 9.40 -6.13
N GLY A 84 -8.82 8.79 -7.13
CA GLY A 84 -10.21 9.08 -7.50
C GLY A 84 -11.15 8.94 -6.31
N ASP A 85 -11.07 7.79 -5.63
CA ASP A 85 -11.95 7.50 -4.48
C ASP A 85 -11.21 7.65 -3.14
N TYR A 86 -9.90 7.92 -3.14
CA TYR A 86 -9.11 7.99 -1.89
C TYR A 86 -9.61 9.09 -0.97
N ALA A 87 -9.90 10.28 -1.51
CA ALA A 87 -10.41 11.39 -0.72
C ALA A 87 -11.78 11.07 -0.10
N ASP A 88 -12.67 10.46 -0.87
CA ASP A 88 -14.01 10.08 -0.42
C ASP A 88 -13.96 8.97 0.65
N ASN A 89 -13.13 7.95 0.44
CA ASN A 89 -12.95 6.88 1.40
C ASN A 89 -12.24 7.37 2.68
N LEU A 90 -11.28 8.29 2.56
CA LEU A 90 -10.63 8.92 3.71
C LEU A 90 -11.62 9.76 4.50
N LEU A 91 -12.51 10.50 3.81
CA LEU A 91 -13.57 11.26 4.47
C LEU A 91 -14.49 10.34 5.27
N GLN A 92 -14.88 9.18 4.73
CA GLN A 92 -15.67 8.20 5.49
C GLN A 92 -14.93 7.69 6.73
N LEU A 93 -13.64 7.36 6.61
CA LEU A 93 -12.81 6.91 7.73
C LEU A 93 -12.70 7.95 8.84
N VAL A 94 -12.44 9.21 8.48
CA VAL A 94 -12.30 10.32 9.44
C VAL A 94 -13.67 10.69 10.05
N SER A 95 -14.75 10.50 9.30
CA SER A 95 -16.12 10.76 9.78
C SER A 95 -16.70 9.63 10.64
N ALA A 96 -16.04 8.48 10.71
CA ALA A 96 -16.49 7.36 11.52
C ALA A 96 -16.36 7.74 13.02
N PRO A 97 -17.36 7.42 13.86
CA PRO A 97 -17.27 7.69 15.29
C PRO A 97 -16.14 6.89 15.91
N SER A 98 -15.31 7.54 16.72
CA SER A 98 -14.32 6.86 17.57
C SER A 98 -15.05 5.96 18.56
N GLN A 99 -14.68 4.67 18.61
CA GLN A 99 -15.14 3.74 19.65
C GLN A 99 -14.62 4.14 21.03
#